data_AF-A0A4Q5QHY7-F1
#
_entry.id   AF-A0A4Q5QHY7-F1
#
_cell.length_a   1.000
_cell.length_b   1.000
_cell.length_c   1.000
_cell.angle_alpha   90.00
_cell.angle_beta   90.00
_cell.angle_gamma   90.00
#
_symmetry.space_group_name_H-M   'P 1'
#
loop_
_entity.id
_entity.type
_entity.pdbx_description
1 polymer ?
#
loop_
_entity_poly.entity_id
_entity_poly.type
_entity_poly.pdbx_seq_one_letter_code
_entity_poly.pdbx_strand_id
1 'polypeptide(L)'
;MLPFTGLDRRALLVGTGALLLAPKIALARGPLGQSQPQAPYFYRFMLGKAECTVVSDGQLPLGDPNASFKNITTDEIQKELRDNFLPTKDAVLEQNILVMNTGDRTVLFDTGMGLDKLFGATTGQLQATMHQAALDPASIDAVVMSHAHIDHCGGLIGADGQPNFPNAQYYLAESDFRYWTDDNVVPKDYPARAHFLDQARNNLLPIKDRIHFFKDGEEFLPGITALAAPGRCRRRTGSRAVRATGPGDGPGHRCSRAACRRC
;
A
#
# COMPACT_ATOMS: atom_id res chain seq x y z
N MET A 1 18.12 -86.69 13.66
CA MET A 1 18.14 -87.34 12.34
C MET A 1 16.74 -87.19 11.77
N LEU A 2 16.56 -86.42 10.69
CA LEU A 2 15.24 -86.13 10.10
C LEU A 2 14.55 -87.42 9.63
N PRO A 3 13.21 -87.40 9.53
CA PRO A 3 12.67 -87.57 8.19
C PRO A 3 11.51 -86.62 7.86
N PHE A 4 11.53 -86.15 6.62
CA PHE A 4 10.38 -85.65 5.88
C PHE A 4 9.66 -86.82 5.21
N THR A 5 8.35 -86.89 5.35
CA THR A 5 7.38 -87.61 4.50
C THR A 5 6.04 -86.90 4.75
N GLY A 6 5.15 -86.53 3.84
CA GLY A 6 4.94 -86.70 2.40
C GLY A 6 3.49 -86.22 2.18
N LEU A 7 3.24 -85.38 1.18
CA LEU A 7 1.94 -84.76 0.88
C LEU A 7 0.86 -85.78 0.53
N ASP A 8 -0.41 -85.51 0.85
CA ASP A 8 -1.48 -85.84 -0.10
C ASP A 8 -2.69 -84.88 -0.10
N ARG A 9 -3.27 -84.81 -1.30
CA ARG A 9 -4.24 -83.89 -1.87
C ARG A 9 -5.66 -84.43 -1.69
N ARG A 10 -6.54 -83.72 -0.96
CA ARG A 10 -7.97 -83.50 -1.28
C ARG A 10 -8.77 -83.05 -0.05
N ALA A 11 -9.66 -82.08 -0.31
CA ALA A 11 -10.73 -81.55 0.52
C ALA A 11 -10.23 -80.71 1.73
N LEU A 12 -10.63 -79.46 1.90
CA LEU A 12 -11.97 -78.92 1.69
C LEU A 12 -11.86 -77.40 1.47
N LEU A 13 -12.43 -76.92 0.36
CA LEU A 13 -12.75 -75.52 0.15
C LEU A 13 -13.80 -75.09 1.19
N VAL A 14 -13.53 -74.05 1.97
CA VAL A 14 -14.56 -73.22 2.58
C VAL A 14 -14.22 -71.76 2.29
N GLY A 15 -15.19 -71.08 1.68
CA GLY A 15 -15.01 -69.88 0.87
C GLY A 15 -14.33 -68.71 1.55
N THR A 16 -13.28 -68.20 0.92
CA THR A 16 -12.83 -66.82 1.10
C THR A 16 -13.60 -65.95 0.10
N GLY A 17 -14.64 -65.27 0.58
CA GLY A 17 -15.26 -64.18 -0.17
C GLY A 17 -14.19 -63.12 -0.45
N ALA A 18 -13.86 -62.91 -1.71
CA ALA A 18 -12.96 -61.84 -2.11
C ALA A 18 -13.66 -60.50 -1.87
N LEU A 19 -13.42 -59.89 -0.70
CA LEU A 19 -13.70 -58.48 -0.49
C LEU A 19 -12.76 -57.70 -1.41
N LEU A 20 -13.25 -57.28 -2.57
CA LEU A 20 -12.60 -56.29 -3.41
C LEU A 20 -12.59 -54.97 -2.64
N LEU A 21 -11.54 -54.73 -1.84
CA LEU A 21 -11.20 -53.41 -1.32
C LEU A 21 -10.70 -52.56 -2.49
N ALA A 22 -11.63 -52.03 -3.28
CA ALA A 22 -11.31 -50.93 -4.19
C ALA A 22 -10.79 -49.76 -3.33
N PRO A 23 -9.61 -49.18 -3.63
CA PRO A 23 -9.15 -48.02 -2.90
C PRO A 23 -10.18 -46.91 -3.12
N LYS A 24 -10.86 -46.49 -2.05
CA LYS A 24 -11.61 -45.25 -2.07
C LYS A 24 -10.59 -44.14 -2.20
N ILE A 25 -10.31 -43.72 -3.43
CA ILE A 25 -9.58 -42.48 -3.68
C ILE A 25 -10.47 -41.37 -3.13
N ALA A 26 -10.19 -40.96 -1.90
CA ALA A 26 -10.83 -39.81 -1.30
C ALA A 26 -10.34 -38.58 -2.05
N LEU A 27 -11.13 -38.13 -3.03
CA LEU A 27 -10.91 -36.84 -3.66
C LEU A 27 -11.30 -35.77 -2.63
N ALA A 28 -10.30 -35.22 -1.95
CA ALA A 28 -10.50 -34.05 -1.09
C ALA A 28 -10.95 -32.88 -1.97
N ARG A 29 -12.26 -32.66 -2.07
CA ARG A 29 -12.83 -31.45 -2.65
C ARG A 29 -12.57 -30.30 -1.68
N GLY A 30 -11.46 -29.60 -1.87
CA GLY A 30 -11.19 -28.35 -1.17
C GLY A 30 -12.28 -27.32 -1.49
N PRO A 31 -12.73 -26.51 -0.52
CA PRO A 31 -13.69 -25.45 -0.78
C PRO A 31 -13.14 -24.46 -1.82
N LEU A 32 -13.99 -24.01 -2.73
CA LEU A 32 -13.66 -22.97 -3.70
C LEU A 32 -13.25 -21.70 -2.94
N GLY A 33 -12.14 -21.07 -3.33
CA GLY A 33 -11.48 -19.99 -2.58
C GLY A 33 -12.29 -18.73 -2.30
N GLN A 34 -13.52 -18.62 -2.80
CA GLN A 34 -14.46 -17.53 -2.48
C GLN A 34 -14.95 -17.54 -1.02
N SER A 35 -14.77 -18.66 -0.30
CA SER A 35 -15.09 -18.76 1.14
C SER A 35 -13.85 -18.61 2.04
N GLN A 36 -12.67 -18.34 1.47
CA GLN A 36 -11.46 -18.05 2.24
C GLN A 36 -11.35 -16.53 2.45
N PRO A 37 -10.81 -16.07 3.59
CA PRO A 37 -10.50 -14.66 3.77
C PRO A 37 -9.60 -14.20 2.62
N GLN A 38 -9.89 -13.01 2.08
CA GLN A 38 -9.00 -12.38 1.11
C GLN A 38 -7.58 -12.30 1.67
N ALA A 39 -6.58 -12.39 0.78
CA ALA A 39 -5.19 -12.24 1.19
C ALA A 39 -5.01 -10.93 1.99
N PRO A 40 -4.13 -10.90 3.00
CA PRO A 40 -3.89 -9.69 3.78
C PRO A 40 -3.52 -8.53 2.85
N TYR A 41 -4.08 -7.34 3.08
CA TYR A 41 -3.84 -6.15 2.27
C TYR A 41 -2.48 -5.48 2.57
N PHE A 42 -1.49 -6.28 2.98
CA PHE A 42 -0.14 -5.85 3.23
C PHE A 42 0.90 -6.87 2.74
N TYR A 43 2.11 -6.40 2.46
CA TYR A 43 3.22 -7.23 1.98
C TYR A 43 4.53 -6.82 2.67
N ARG A 44 5.29 -7.81 3.16
CA ARG A 44 6.57 -7.57 3.85
C ARG A 44 7.77 -8.00 3.03
N PHE A 45 8.84 -7.22 3.11
CA PHE A 45 10.14 -7.53 2.54
C PHE A 45 11.25 -6.83 3.33
N MET A 46 12.50 -7.26 3.13
CA MET A 46 13.68 -6.61 3.72
C MET A 46 14.35 -5.68 2.72
N LEU A 47 14.79 -4.51 3.19
CA LEU A 47 15.71 -3.62 2.48
C LEU A 47 16.95 -3.45 3.35
N GLY A 48 18.04 -4.13 2.98
CA GLY A 48 19.20 -4.26 3.86
C GLY A 48 18.78 -4.87 5.19
N LYS A 49 18.97 -4.14 6.30
CA LYS A 49 18.51 -4.54 7.65
C LYS A 49 17.13 -4.01 8.03
N ALA A 50 16.52 -3.15 7.21
CA ALA A 50 15.23 -2.57 7.51
C ALA A 50 14.10 -3.52 7.08
N GLU A 51 13.14 -3.75 7.96
CA GLU A 51 11.89 -4.43 7.62
C GLU A 51 10.93 -3.43 6.98
N CYS A 52 10.44 -3.73 5.78
CA CYS A 52 9.51 -2.92 5.02
C CYS A 52 8.17 -3.63 4.94
N THR A 53 7.08 -2.93 5.30
CA THR A 53 5.71 -3.39 5.13
C THR A 53 4.97 -2.41 4.23
N VAL A 54 4.53 -2.86 3.05
CA VAL A 54 3.55 -2.11 2.26
C VAL A 54 2.17 -2.42 2.81
N VAL A 55 1.40 -1.39 3.12
CA VAL A 55 0.06 -1.43 3.69
C VAL A 55 -0.87 -0.70 2.73
N SER A 56 -1.98 -1.31 2.32
CA SER A 56 -2.94 -0.65 1.43
C SER A 56 -3.92 0.24 2.21
N ASP A 57 -4.14 1.46 1.71
CA ASP A 57 -5.30 2.30 2.09
C ASP A 57 -6.58 1.92 1.33
N GLY A 58 -6.46 1.00 0.37
CA GLY A 58 -7.56 0.48 -0.44
C GLY A 58 -7.48 0.93 -1.89
N GLN A 59 -8.54 0.59 -2.62
CA GLN A 59 -8.68 0.91 -4.04
C GLN A 59 -9.21 2.33 -4.20
N LEU A 60 -8.61 3.09 -5.12
CA LEU A 60 -8.93 4.47 -5.44
C LEU A 60 -9.54 4.56 -6.85
N PRO A 61 -10.88 4.46 -6.99
CA PRO A 61 -11.57 4.71 -8.25
C PRO A 61 -11.39 6.16 -8.69
N LEU A 62 -10.79 6.35 -9.86
CA LEU A 62 -10.68 7.64 -10.53
C LEU A 62 -11.84 7.90 -11.49
N GLY A 63 -12.69 6.90 -11.76
CA GLY A 63 -13.77 6.99 -12.73
C GLY A 63 -13.26 6.97 -14.17
N ASP A 64 -13.87 7.77 -15.05
CA ASP A 64 -13.52 7.80 -16.48
C ASP A 64 -12.02 8.10 -16.68
N PRO A 65 -11.25 7.18 -17.31
CA PRO A 65 -9.84 7.40 -17.60
C PRO A 65 -9.57 8.71 -18.36
N ASN A 66 -10.46 9.15 -19.26
CA ASN A 66 -10.27 10.39 -20.03
C ASN A 66 -10.34 11.66 -19.16
N ALA A 67 -11.03 11.57 -18.01
CA ALA A 67 -11.11 12.67 -17.05
C ALA A 67 -9.76 12.87 -16.33
N SER A 68 -9.03 11.78 -16.08
CA SER A 68 -7.86 11.75 -15.20
C SER A 68 -6.53 11.77 -15.97
N PHE A 69 -6.45 11.09 -17.12
CA PHE A 69 -5.24 11.01 -17.93
C PHE A 69 -5.29 12.03 -19.06
N LYS A 70 -4.42 13.04 -19.00
CA LYS A 70 -4.33 14.13 -19.99
C LYS A 70 -3.17 13.89 -20.95
N ASN A 71 -3.26 14.45 -22.15
CA ASN A 71 -2.27 14.31 -23.24
C ASN A 71 -2.18 12.91 -23.86
N ILE A 72 -3.28 12.16 -23.82
CA ILE A 72 -3.46 10.89 -24.53
C ILE A 72 -4.83 10.92 -25.21
N THR A 73 -4.96 10.35 -26.41
CA THR A 73 -6.27 10.26 -27.06
C THR A 73 -7.13 9.18 -26.41
N THR A 74 -8.45 9.30 -26.57
CA THR A 74 -9.39 8.28 -26.09
C THR A 74 -9.08 6.90 -26.71
N ASP A 75 -8.76 6.82 -27.99
CA ASP A 75 -8.48 5.53 -28.63
C ASP A 75 -7.20 4.88 -28.09
N GLU A 76 -6.14 5.67 -27.85
CA GLU A 76 -4.89 5.19 -27.26
C GLU A 76 -5.09 4.67 -25.85
N ILE A 77 -5.72 5.44 -24.95
CA ILE A 77 -5.92 5.00 -23.56
C ILE A 77 -6.81 3.75 -23.49
N GLN A 78 -7.84 3.70 -24.33
CA GLN A 78 -8.75 2.56 -24.38
C GLN A 78 -8.04 1.31 -24.90
N LYS A 79 -7.13 1.45 -25.87
CA LYS A 79 -6.30 0.36 -26.35
C LYS A 79 -5.36 -0.15 -25.25
N GLU A 80 -4.62 0.74 -24.58
CA GLU A 80 -3.70 0.36 -23.50
C GLU A 80 -4.42 -0.36 -22.36
N LEU A 81 -5.60 0.13 -21.95
CA LEU A 81 -6.40 -0.53 -20.91
C LEU A 81 -6.84 -1.94 -21.35
N ARG A 82 -7.34 -2.10 -22.59
CA ARG A 82 -7.75 -3.41 -23.11
C ARG A 82 -6.59 -4.39 -23.22
N ASP A 83 -5.45 -3.95 -23.75
CA ASP A 83 -4.27 -4.79 -23.96
C ASP A 83 -3.68 -5.31 -22.63
N ASN A 84 -3.96 -4.62 -21.52
CA ASN A 84 -3.55 -5.00 -20.17
C ASN A 84 -4.70 -5.59 -19.32
N PHE A 85 -5.83 -5.94 -19.94
CA PHE A 85 -7.01 -6.51 -19.26
C PHE A 85 -7.58 -5.64 -18.14
N LEU A 86 -7.45 -4.32 -18.26
CA LEU A 86 -7.96 -3.35 -17.29
C LEU A 86 -9.35 -2.82 -17.69
N PRO A 87 -10.19 -2.40 -16.73
CA PRO A 87 -11.48 -1.80 -17.03
C PRO A 87 -11.31 -0.52 -17.85
N THR A 88 -12.11 -0.42 -18.91
CA THR A 88 -12.05 0.70 -19.87
C THR A 88 -12.85 1.92 -19.46
N LYS A 89 -13.78 1.76 -18.52
CA LYS A 89 -14.73 2.82 -18.12
C LYS A 89 -14.47 3.36 -16.72
N ASP A 90 -13.63 2.67 -15.95
CA ASP A 90 -13.33 3.01 -14.57
C ASP A 90 -11.86 2.69 -14.27
N ALA A 91 -11.03 3.73 -14.26
CA ALA A 91 -9.63 3.60 -13.86
C ALA A 91 -9.57 3.48 -12.34
N VAL A 92 -9.00 2.38 -11.85
CA VAL A 92 -8.82 2.15 -10.41
C VAL A 92 -7.32 2.10 -10.12
N LEU A 93 -6.87 2.90 -9.15
CA LEU A 93 -5.52 2.83 -8.60
C LEU A 93 -5.50 2.11 -7.26
N GLU A 94 -4.33 1.65 -6.86
CA GLU A 94 -4.10 1.08 -5.52
C GLU A 94 -3.31 2.08 -4.68
N GLN A 95 -3.80 2.41 -3.49
CA GLN A 95 -3.09 3.28 -2.55
C GLN A 95 -2.16 2.45 -1.66
N ASN A 96 -0.91 2.35 -2.07
CA ASN A 96 0.11 1.58 -1.37
C ASN A 96 0.99 2.50 -0.52
N ILE A 97 1.01 2.27 0.79
CA ILE A 97 1.72 3.07 1.79
C ILE A 97 2.83 2.22 2.39
N LEU A 98 4.04 2.78 2.51
CA LEU A 98 5.18 2.05 3.03
C LEU A 98 5.37 2.35 4.52
N VAL A 99 5.56 1.31 5.33
CA VAL A 99 6.08 1.38 6.70
C VAL A 99 7.46 0.76 6.70
N MET A 100 8.48 1.49 7.17
CA MET A 100 9.86 1.03 7.25
C MET A 100 10.32 1.03 8.70
N ASN A 101 10.65 -0.14 9.23
CA ASN A 101 11.25 -0.32 10.53
C ASN A 101 12.76 -0.58 10.36
N THR A 102 13.60 0.35 10.83
CA THR A 102 15.07 0.23 10.76
C THR A 102 15.69 -0.48 11.96
N GLY A 103 14.88 -0.88 12.95
CA GLY A 103 15.31 -1.35 14.27
C GLY A 103 15.41 -0.23 15.30
N ASP A 104 15.78 0.98 14.87
CA ASP A 104 15.86 2.17 15.72
C ASP A 104 14.62 3.07 15.61
N ARG A 105 13.95 3.06 14.44
CA ARG A 105 12.77 3.88 14.14
C ARG A 105 11.80 3.18 13.21
N THR A 106 10.52 3.49 13.36
CA THR A 106 9.45 3.12 12.43
C THR A 106 8.94 4.34 11.68
N VAL A 107 9.10 4.34 10.36
CA VAL A 107 8.78 5.46 9.47
C VAL A 107 7.64 5.08 8.54
N LEU A 108 6.58 5.89 8.52
CA LEU A 108 5.44 5.78 7.61
C LEU A 108 5.59 6.77 6.46
N PHE A 109 5.35 6.34 5.22
CA PHE A 109 5.39 7.18 4.03
C PHE A 109 3.99 7.38 3.45
N ASP A 110 3.44 8.59 3.64
CA ASP A 110 2.04 8.97 3.36
C ASP A 110 0.99 8.30 4.27
N THR A 111 -0.23 8.86 4.33
CA THR A 111 -1.30 8.45 5.26
C THR A 111 -2.65 8.17 4.62
N GLY A 112 -2.72 8.14 3.29
CA GLY A 112 -3.94 7.76 2.57
C GLY A 112 -5.04 8.82 2.63
N MET A 113 -6.26 8.40 2.30
CA MET A 113 -7.46 9.25 2.25
C MET A 113 -8.06 9.57 3.62
N GLY A 114 -7.74 8.76 4.64
CA GLY A 114 -8.35 8.89 5.96
C GLY A 114 -9.87 8.80 5.92
N LEU A 115 -10.54 9.82 6.45
CA LEU A 115 -12.01 9.87 6.51
C LEU A 115 -12.66 10.36 5.21
N ASP A 116 -11.87 10.90 4.28
CA ASP A 116 -12.40 11.49 3.07
C ASP A 116 -12.98 10.44 2.11
N LYS A 117 -14.08 10.81 1.43
CA LYS A 117 -14.84 9.92 0.53
C LYS A 117 -15.00 10.50 -0.87
N LEU A 118 -14.21 11.50 -1.26
CA LEU A 118 -14.26 12.13 -2.58
C LEU A 118 -14.11 11.10 -3.71
N PHE A 119 -13.27 10.08 -3.51
CA PHE A 119 -13.03 9.00 -4.45
C PHE A 119 -13.78 7.70 -4.11
N GLY A 120 -14.83 7.80 -3.29
CA GLY A 120 -15.66 6.65 -2.89
C GLY A 120 -15.31 6.05 -1.53
N ALA A 121 -15.89 4.88 -1.25
CA ALA A 121 -15.82 4.24 0.07
C ALA A 121 -14.74 3.16 0.20
N THR A 122 -14.04 2.84 -0.89
CA THR A 122 -13.05 1.75 -0.95
C THR A 122 -11.68 2.15 -0.40
N THR A 123 -11.43 3.45 -0.19
CA THR A 123 -10.22 4.01 0.44
C THR A 123 -10.42 4.28 1.94
N GLY A 124 -9.38 4.79 2.60
CA GLY A 124 -9.40 5.07 4.05
C GLY A 124 -9.26 3.80 4.90
N GLN A 125 -8.68 2.74 4.35
CA GLN A 125 -8.49 1.47 5.02
C GLN A 125 -7.16 1.40 5.80
N LEU A 126 -6.28 2.41 5.69
CA LEU A 126 -4.93 2.36 6.25
C LEU A 126 -4.88 1.89 7.70
N GLN A 127 -5.71 2.46 8.58
CA GLN A 127 -5.75 2.08 10.00
C GLN A 127 -6.10 0.60 10.20
N ALA A 128 -7.14 0.12 9.50
CA ALA A 128 -7.54 -1.28 9.57
C ALA A 128 -6.45 -2.21 9.03
N THR A 129 -5.82 -1.86 7.92
CA THR A 129 -4.76 -2.66 7.30
C THR A 129 -3.48 -2.65 8.14
N MET A 130 -3.14 -1.54 8.81
CA MET A 130 -2.03 -1.48 9.77
C MET A 130 -2.28 -2.45 10.94
N HIS A 131 -3.49 -2.48 11.50
CA HIS A 131 -3.84 -3.44 12.54
C HIS A 131 -3.75 -4.90 12.05
N GLN A 132 -4.18 -5.19 10.83
CA GLN A 132 -3.98 -6.52 10.22
C GLN A 132 -2.50 -6.87 10.06
N ALA A 133 -1.66 -5.87 9.78
CA ALA A 133 -0.22 -5.99 9.72
C ALA A 133 0.46 -5.96 11.11
N ALA A 134 -0.29 -6.01 12.21
CA ALA A 134 0.24 -5.89 13.58
C ALA A 134 1.11 -4.63 13.79
N LEU A 135 0.80 -3.55 13.09
CA LEU A 135 1.43 -2.25 13.23
C LEU A 135 0.50 -1.35 14.05
N ASP A 136 0.99 -0.86 15.19
CA ASP A 136 0.29 0.13 16.00
C ASP A 136 0.61 1.54 15.48
N PRO A 137 -0.38 2.36 15.09
CA PRO A 137 -0.17 3.76 14.74
C PRO A 137 0.59 4.57 15.80
N ALA A 138 0.45 4.24 17.09
CA ALA A 138 1.20 4.89 18.16
C ALA A 138 2.69 4.51 18.19
N SER A 139 3.09 3.42 17.52
CA SER A 139 4.50 3.00 17.39
C SER A 139 5.25 3.70 16.24
N ILE A 140 4.56 4.53 15.45
CA ILE A 140 5.19 5.29 14.35
C ILE A 140 5.96 6.48 14.93
N ASP A 141 7.28 6.50 14.69
CA ASP A 141 8.18 7.58 15.13
C ASP A 141 8.20 8.76 14.15
N ALA A 142 7.97 8.48 12.87
CA ALA A 142 8.02 9.50 11.82
C ALA A 142 6.98 9.25 10.74
N VAL A 143 6.29 10.31 10.33
CA VAL A 143 5.40 10.32 9.15
C VAL A 143 5.98 11.24 8.10
N VAL A 144 6.33 10.68 6.95
CA VAL A 144 6.97 11.38 5.83
C VAL A 144 5.98 11.48 4.68
N MET A 145 5.55 12.71 4.38
CA MET A 145 4.66 12.96 3.25
C MET A 145 5.47 13.23 1.98
N SER A 146 5.15 12.50 0.92
CA SER A 146 5.68 12.75 -0.43
C SER A 146 5.21 14.09 -1.00
N HIS A 147 3.97 14.46 -0.69
CA HIS A 147 3.32 15.76 -0.93
C HIS A 147 1.98 15.80 -0.16
N ALA A 148 1.33 16.97 -0.11
CA ALA A 148 0.10 17.15 0.66
C ALA A 148 -1.19 17.14 -0.18
N HIS A 149 -1.28 16.21 -1.14
CA HIS A 149 -2.55 15.92 -1.80
C HIS A 149 -3.42 15.06 -0.87
N ILE A 150 -4.74 15.11 -1.06
CA ILE A 150 -5.73 14.55 -0.13
C ILE A 150 -5.56 13.03 0.13
N ASP A 151 -5.13 12.28 -0.88
CA ASP A 151 -4.89 10.83 -0.83
C ASP A 151 -3.54 10.46 -0.19
N HIS A 152 -2.76 11.46 0.26
CA HIS A 152 -1.49 11.27 0.95
C HIS A 152 -1.46 11.88 2.35
N CYS A 153 -2.18 12.99 2.60
CA CYS A 153 -2.24 13.63 3.90
C CYS A 153 -3.59 13.47 4.60
N GLY A 154 -4.60 12.88 3.96
CA GLY A 154 -5.98 12.81 4.46
C GLY A 154 -6.16 11.96 5.72
N GLY A 155 -5.22 11.05 6.00
CA GLY A 155 -5.22 10.21 7.19
C GLY A 155 -4.38 10.73 8.35
N LEU A 156 -3.96 12.01 8.36
CA LEU A 156 -3.18 12.56 9.48
C LEU A 156 -4.03 12.73 10.74
N ILE A 157 -5.27 13.20 10.59
CA ILE A 157 -6.19 13.49 11.70
C ILE A 157 -7.35 12.50 11.71
N GLY A 158 -7.64 11.96 12.89
CA GLY A 158 -8.72 11.00 13.13
C GLY A 158 -10.09 11.67 13.30
N ALA A 159 -11.12 10.84 13.44
CA ALA A 159 -12.50 11.31 13.60
C ALA A 159 -12.74 12.03 14.94
N ASP A 160 -11.87 11.79 15.91
CA ASP A 160 -11.82 12.47 17.21
C ASP A 160 -11.10 13.83 17.15
N GLY A 161 -10.61 14.25 15.97
CA GLY A 161 -9.85 15.46 15.78
C GLY A 161 -8.40 15.38 16.30
N GLN A 162 -7.95 14.20 16.73
CA GLN A 162 -6.58 13.98 17.20
C GLN A 162 -5.70 13.41 16.08
N PRO A 163 -4.38 13.56 16.15
CA PRO A 163 -3.48 12.92 15.20
C PRO A 163 -3.56 11.38 15.31
N ASN A 164 -3.76 10.70 14.18
CA ASN A 164 -3.75 9.22 14.12
C ASN A 164 -2.38 8.63 14.48
N PHE A 165 -1.32 9.42 14.40
CA PHE A 165 0.06 9.03 14.73
C PHE A 165 0.59 9.91 15.88
N PRO A 166 0.10 9.69 17.11
CA PRO A 166 0.26 10.65 18.21
C PRO A 166 1.71 10.88 18.65
N ASN A 167 2.61 9.93 18.41
CA ASN A 167 4.03 10.00 18.80
C ASN A 167 4.97 10.45 17.67
N ALA A 168 4.47 10.57 16.44
CA ALA A 168 5.32 10.81 15.27
C ALA A 168 5.83 12.26 15.14
N GLN A 169 7.07 12.44 14.70
CA GLN A 169 7.48 13.69 14.05
C GLN A 169 6.99 13.68 12.59
N TYR A 170 6.48 14.79 12.08
CA TYR A 170 5.97 14.89 10.71
C TYR A 170 7.01 15.55 9.80
N TYR A 171 7.06 15.12 8.54
CA TYR A 171 8.01 15.61 7.55
C TYR A 171 7.28 15.92 6.25
N LEU A 172 7.36 17.16 5.79
CA LEU A 172 6.76 17.62 4.54
C LEU A 172 7.63 18.73 3.95
N ALA A 173 7.62 18.93 2.64
CA ALA A 173 8.27 20.09 2.07
C ALA A 173 7.47 21.37 2.33
N GLU A 174 8.16 22.45 2.71
CA GLU A 174 7.52 23.75 2.95
C GLU A 174 6.72 24.25 1.73
N SER A 175 7.23 23.96 0.53
CA SER A 175 6.58 24.30 -0.73
C SER A 175 5.18 23.68 -0.85
N ASP A 176 5.03 22.41 -0.47
CA ASP A 176 3.77 21.69 -0.56
C ASP A 176 2.80 22.14 0.52
N PHE A 177 3.29 22.34 1.76
CA PHE A 177 2.49 22.91 2.83
C PHE A 177 1.89 24.25 2.39
N ARG A 178 2.72 25.19 1.94
CA ARG A 178 2.27 26.52 1.51
C ARG A 178 1.27 26.45 0.36
N TYR A 179 1.53 25.60 -0.64
CA TYR A 179 0.65 25.46 -1.79
C TYR A 179 -0.76 25.01 -1.41
N TRP A 180 -0.88 24.08 -0.47
CA TRP A 180 -2.17 23.54 -0.07
C TRP A 180 -2.86 24.31 1.07
N THR A 181 -2.14 25.17 1.79
CA THR A 181 -2.74 25.99 2.85
C THR A 181 -3.06 27.43 2.44
N ASP A 182 -2.43 27.97 1.40
CA ASP A 182 -2.64 29.35 0.91
C ASP A 182 -3.71 29.43 -0.19
N ASP A 183 -4.76 30.20 0.07
CA ASP A 183 -5.88 30.44 -0.86
C ASP A 183 -5.48 31.13 -2.16
N ASN A 184 -4.28 31.71 -2.26
CA ASN A 184 -3.87 32.44 -3.46
C ASN A 184 -3.02 31.60 -4.40
N VAL A 185 -2.60 30.40 -3.98
CA VAL A 185 -1.63 29.60 -4.73
C VAL A 185 -2.32 28.59 -5.65
N VAL A 186 -3.35 27.89 -5.17
CA VAL A 186 -4.08 26.90 -5.99
C VAL A 186 -4.96 27.63 -7.01
N PRO A 187 -4.83 27.32 -8.33
CA PRO A 187 -5.64 27.95 -9.37
C PRO A 187 -7.16 27.82 -9.12
N LYS A 188 -7.94 28.85 -9.51
CA LYS A 188 -9.39 28.88 -9.28
C LYS A 188 -10.15 27.80 -10.05
N ASP A 189 -9.60 27.33 -11.17
CA ASP A 189 -10.11 26.27 -12.03
C ASP A 189 -9.69 24.86 -11.58
N TYR A 190 -9.00 24.73 -10.45
CA TYR A 190 -8.64 23.41 -9.91
C TYR A 190 -9.90 22.61 -9.54
N PRO A 191 -10.05 21.34 -9.99
CA PRO A 191 -11.22 20.53 -9.69
C PRO A 191 -11.43 20.33 -8.18
N ALA A 192 -12.66 20.54 -7.69
CA ALA A 192 -13.00 20.43 -6.28
C ALA A 192 -12.08 21.24 -5.34
N ARG A 193 -11.52 22.36 -5.82
CA ARG A 193 -10.53 23.19 -5.11
C ARG A 193 -10.82 23.43 -3.64
N ALA A 194 -12.04 23.86 -3.29
CA ALA A 194 -12.41 24.17 -1.92
C ALA A 194 -12.23 22.94 -1.02
N HIS A 195 -12.74 21.79 -1.46
CA HIS A 195 -12.61 20.51 -0.76
C HIS A 195 -11.16 20.12 -0.53
N PHE A 196 -10.31 20.25 -1.55
CA PHE A 196 -8.87 19.94 -1.42
C PHE A 196 -8.16 20.85 -0.42
N LEU A 197 -8.43 22.15 -0.46
CA LEU A 197 -7.83 23.12 0.48
C LEU A 197 -8.31 22.87 1.91
N ASP A 198 -9.60 22.61 2.10
CA ASP A 198 -10.16 22.32 3.42
C ASP A 198 -9.56 21.04 4.00
N GLN A 199 -9.44 19.98 3.20
CA GLN A 199 -8.88 18.71 3.65
C GLN A 199 -7.39 18.81 3.98
N ALA A 200 -6.61 19.53 3.17
CA ALA A 200 -5.22 19.80 3.50
C ALA A 200 -5.08 20.62 4.79
N ARG A 201 -5.91 21.65 4.99
CA ARG A 201 -5.89 22.48 6.21
C ARG A 201 -6.28 21.67 7.45
N ASN A 202 -7.35 20.90 7.37
CA ASN A 202 -7.85 20.08 8.47
C ASN A 202 -6.83 19.04 8.90
N ASN A 203 -5.98 18.56 7.98
CA ASN A 203 -4.97 17.56 8.28
C ASN A 203 -3.60 18.15 8.66
N LEU A 204 -3.17 19.25 8.04
CA LEU A 204 -1.83 19.81 8.23
C LEU A 204 -1.74 20.85 9.35
N LEU A 205 -2.76 21.69 9.53
CA LEU A 205 -2.71 22.77 10.52
C LEU A 205 -2.64 22.26 11.97
N PRO A 206 -3.37 21.20 12.38
CA PRO A 206 -3.31 20.71 13.75
C PRO A 206 -1.94 20.14 14.14
N ILE A 207 -1.16 19.65 13.17
CA ILE A 207 0.18 19.09 13.40
C ILE A 207 1.30 20.06 13.02
N LYS A 208 1.00 21.29 12.60
CA LYS A 208 1.97 22.23 11.99
C LYS A 208 3.24 22.39 12.82
N ASP A 209 3.12 22.52 14.13
CA ASP A 209 4.27 22.75 15.03
C ASP A 209 5.13 21.49 15.21
N ARG A 210 4.66 20.34 14.73
CA ARG A 210 5.37 19.06 14.68
C ARG A 210 5.84 18.72 13.26
N ILE A 211 5.73 19.63 12.29
CA ILE A 211 6.24 19.43 10.94
C ILE A 211 7.68 19.94 10.84
N HIS A 212 8.60 19.05 10.51
CA HIS A 212 9.92 19.40 10.01
C HIS A 212 9.85 19.65 8.50
N PHE A 213 10.15 20.87 8.08
CA PHE A 213 10.13 21.25 6.67
C PHE A 213 11.47 20.92 5.98
N PHE A 214 11.53 19.78 5.31
CA PHE A 214 12.75 19.33 4.65
C PHE A 214 12.99 20.02 3.29
N LYS A 215 14.26 20.16 2.92
CA LYS A 215 14.74 20.72 1.65
C LYS A 215 15.15 19.62 0.67
N ASP A 216 15.33 20.01 -0.59
CA ASP A 216 15.86 19.08 -1.59
C ASP A 216 17.29 18.66 -1.23
N GLY A 217 17.60 17.37 -1.37
CA GLY A 217 18.89 16.79 -1.01
C GLY A 217 19.13 16.63 0.49
N GLU A 218 18.21 17.04 1.36
CA GLU A 218 18.36 16.93 2.81
C GLU A 218 18.16 15.47 3.28
N GLU A 219 19.11 14.98 4.07
CA GLU A 219 18.93 13.77 4.88
C GLU A 219 18.30 14.16 6.22
N PHE A 220 16.98 14.15 6.29
CA PHE A 220 16.22 14.59 7.47
C PHE A 220 15.99 13.46 8.50
N LEU A 221 16.28 12.22 8.11
CA LEU A 221 16.32 11.04 8.96
C LEU A 221 17.48 10.13 8.50
N PRO A 222 18.15 9.38 9.38
CA PRO A 222 19.25 8.50 8.98
C PRO A 222 18.84 7.53 7.87
N GLY A 223 19.56 7.55 6.74
CA GLY A 223 19.29 6.70 5.58
C GLY A 223 18.10 7.15 4.73
N ILE A 224 17.52 8.33 4.99
CA ILE A 224 16.34 8.86 4.31
C ILE A 224 16.64 10.27 3.78
N THR A 225 16.74 10.39 2.46
CA THR A 225 17.06 11.66 1.78
C THR A 225 15.89 12.13 0.94
N ALA A 226 15.56 13.42 1.05
CA ALA A 226 14.61 14.09 0.18
C ALA A 226 15.18 14.28 -1.23
N LEU A 227 14.43 13.93 -2.25
CA LEU A 227 14.74 14.19 -3.66
C LEU A 227 13.57 14.92 -4.31
N ALA A 228 13.81 16.12 -4.82
CA ALA A 228 12.81 16.88 -5.55
C ALA A 228 12.45 16.16 -6.87
N ALA A 229 11.14 15.96 -7.09
CA ALA A 229 10.60 15.47 -8.36
C ALA A 229 9.43 16.36 -8.85
N PRO A 230 9.69 17.65 -9.14
CA PRO A 230 8.66 18.60 -9.54
C PRO A 230 7.88 18.18 -10.78
N GLY A 231 6.55 18.30 -10.76
CA GLY A 231 5.71 17.96 -11.92
C GLY A 231 4.21 17.78 -11.63
N ARG A 232 3.84 16.99 -10.61
CA ARG A 232 2.44 16.60 -10.33
C ARG A 232 1.57 17.76 -9.83
N CYS A 233 2.07 18.57 -8.89
CA CYS A 233 1.58 19.93 -8.73
C CYS A 233 2.41 20.84 -9.65
N ARG A 234 1.75 21.70 -10.43
CA ARG A 234 2.38 22.36 -11.60
C ARG A 234 3.66 23.11 -11.22
N ARG A 235 4.77 22.81 -11.89
CA ARG A 235 6.05 23.56 -12.08
C ARG A 235 6.70 24.30 -10.88
N ARG A 236 6.10 24.31 -9.68
CA ARG A 236 6.57 25.02 -8.47
C ARG A 236 6.37 24.21 -7.18
N THR A 237 5.53 23.16 -7.18
CA THR A 237 5.38 22.21 -6.07
C THR A 237 5.53 20.79 -6.59
N GLY A 238 6.55 20.09 -6.11
CA GLY A 238 6.84 18.76 -6.62
C GLY A 238 6.34 17.70 -5.69
N SER A 239 5.69 16.67 -6.23
CA SER A 239 5.84 15.35 -5.67
C SER A 239 7.32 15.15 -5.36
N ARG A 240 7.68 14.87 -4.12
CA ARG A 240 9.06 14.60 -3.77
C ARG A 240 9.22 13.10 -3.65
N ALA A 241 10.26 12.58 -4.28
CA ALA A 241 10.69 11.23 -4.01
C ALA A 241 11.44 11.26 -2.68
N VAL A 242 11.18 10.29 -1.83
CA VAL A 242 12.09 10.01 -0.73
C VAL A 242 12.94 8.82 -1.13
N ARG A 243 14.25 8.96 -1.00
CA ARG A 243 15.19 7.85 -1.12
C ARG A 243 15.43 7.29 0.26
N ALA A 244 15.12 6.01 0.44
CA ALA A 244 15.48 5.27 1.63
C ALA A 244 16.54 4.20 1.30
N THR A 245 17.56 4.10 2.15
CA THR A 245 18.60 3.07 2.09
C THR A 245 18.58 2.28 3.39
N GLY A 246 18.63 0.95 3.30
CA GLY A 246 18.71 0.10 4.49
C GLY A 246 20.05 0.29 5.21
N PRO A 247 20.10 0.13 6.54
CA PRO A 247 21.36 0.12 7.28
C PRO A 247 22.29 -0.98 6.75
N GLY A 248 23.49 -0.61 6.31
CA GLY A 248 24.48 -1.54 5.76
C GLY A 248 24.40 -1.80 4.24
N ASP A 249 23.50 -1.10 3.54
CA ASP A 249 23.42 -1.19 2.08
C ASP A 249 24.60 -0.45 1.42
N GLY A 250 25.47 -1.20 0.73
CA GLY A 250 26.37 -0.63 -0.27
C GLY A 250 25.58 0.01 -1.42
N PRO A 251 26.23 0.72 -2.36
CA PRO A 251 25.56 1.48 -3.42
C PRO A 251 24.65 0.67 -4.38
N GLY A 252 24.51 -0.64 -4.22
CA GLY A 252 23.68 -1.52 -5.06
C GLY A 252 22.27 -1.84 -4.54
N HIS A 253 21.93 -1.52 -3.29
CA HIS A 253 20.61 -1.83 -2.72
C HIS A 253 19.87 -0.53 -2.42
N ARG A 254 18.95 -0.15 -3.31
CA ARG A 254 18.25 1.15 -3.28
C ARG A 254 16.75 0.93 -3.41
N CYS A 255 15.97 1.37 -2.44
CA CYS A 255 14.55 1.58 -2.65
C CYS A 255 14.33 3.04 -3.09
N SER A 256 13.93 3.22 -4.34
CA SER A 256 13.68 4.54 -4.93
C SER A 256 12.20 4.72 -5.25
N ARG A 257 11.31 4.46 -4.29
CA ARG A 257 9.87 4.65 -4.52
C ARG A 257 9.14 5.20 -3.28
N ALA A 258 9.20 6.52 -3.15
CA ALA A 258 8.07 7.35 -2.72
C ALA A 258 7.85 8.51 -3.72
N ALA A 259 8.27 8.36 -4.97
CA ALA A 259 7.81 9.23 -6.05
C ALA A 259 6.59 8.57 -6.69
N CYS A 260 5.42 9.18 -6.50
CA CYS A 260 4.32 9.02 -7.44
C CYS A 260 4.81 9.56 -8.81
N ARG A 261 5.41 8.67 -9.61
CA ARG A 261 6.03 8.99 -10.91
C ARG A 261 5.02 9.15 -12.05
N ARG A 262 3.71 9.26 -11.77
CA ARG A 262 2.69 9.20 -12.82
C ARG A 262 1.58 10.24 -12.63
N CYS A 263 1.60 11.21 -13.55
CA CYS A 263 0.49 11.42 -14.47
C CYS A 263 0.76 10.54 -15.70
#